data_AF-A0A3M1CUU2-F1
#
_entry.id   AF-A0A3M1CUU2-F1
#
_cell.length_a   1.000
_cell.length_b   1.000
_cell.length_c   1.000
_cell.angle_alpha   90.00
_cell.angle_beta   90.00
_cell.angle_gamma   90.00
#
_symmetry.space_group_name_H-M   'P 1'
#
loop_
_entity.id
_entity.type
_entity.pdbx_description
1 polymer ?
#
loop_
_entity_poly.entity_id
_entity_poly.type
_entity_poly.pdbx_seq_one_letter_code
_entity_poly.pdbx_strand_id
1 'polypeptide(L)'
;KGFMGQVTGFRKSLLKKHVTVLAQPDNYDEVRYIHGNLGRGTFTFLSGHDPEDYQHMVNDPPTDLSLHKHSPGYRLILNNILFPAAKKKERKT
;
A
#
# COMPACT_ATOMS: atom_id res chain seq x y z
N LYS A 1 -23.30 -8.36 10.59
CA LYS A 1 -23.15 -7.16 11.46
C LYS A 1 -21.78 -7.25 12.12
N GLY A 2 -20.84 -6.41 11.72
CA GLY A 2 -19.49 -6.32 12.25
C GLY A 2 -18.68 -5.39 11.37
N PHE A 3 -18.46 -4.16 11.82
CA PHE A 3 -17.48 -3.28 11.19
C PHE A 3 -16.11 -3.85 11.53
N MET A 4 -15.42 -4.46 10.56
CA MET A 4 -14.09 -5.06 10.76
C MET A 4 -12.99 -4.03 11.07
N GLY A 5 -13.31 -2.73 11.10
CA GLY A 5 -12.33 -1.68 11.36
C GLY A 5 -11.37 -1.42 10.20
N GLN A 6 -11.60 -2.06 9.03
CA GLN A 6 -10.70 -1.95 7.89
C GLN A 6 -11.02 -0.70 7.07
N VAL A 7 -10.05 0.20 6.96
CA VAL A 7 -10.10 1.29 5.98
C VAL A 7 -9.71 0.70 4.62
N THR A 8 -10.70 0.50 3.75
CA THR A 8 -10.50 -0.06 2.41
C THR A 8 -10.26 1.01 1.34
N GLY A 9 -10.47 2.28 1.67
CA GLY A 9 -10.28 3.40 0.75
C GLY A 9 -10.59 4.76 1.38
N PHE A 10 -10.28 5.82 0.65
CA PHE A 10 -10.67 7.20 1.00
C PHE A 10 -11.62 7.77 -0.06
N ARG A 11 -12.46 8.74 0.31
CA ARG A 11 -13.25 9.48 -0.69
C ARG A 11 -12.35 10.42 -1.47
N LYS A 12 -12.44 10.39 -2.81
CA LYS A 12 -11.60 11.22 -3.68
C LYS A 12 -11.89 12.71 -3.44
N SER A 13 -13.16 13.05 -3.27
CA SER A 13 -13.65 14.40 -2.95
C SER A 13 -13.05 15.02 -1.67
N LEU A 14 -12.55 14.19 -0.74
CA LEU A 14 -11.97 14.63 0.53
C LEU A 14 -10.44 14.64 0.52
N LEU A 15 -9.81 14.20 -0.57
CA LEU A 15 -8.36 14.25 -0.68
C LEU A 15 -7.84 15.68 -0.80
N LYS A 16 -6.73 15.96 -0.13
CA LYS A 16 -6.00 17.23 -0.31
C LYS A 16 -5.39 17.27 -1.72
N LYS A 17 -5.40 18.45 -2.34
CA LYS A 17 -4.91 18.65 -3.72
C LYS A 17 -3.48 18.18 -3.99
N HIS A 18 -2.61 18.18 -2.98
CA HIS A 18 -1.21 17.76 -3.13
C HIS A 18 -1.00 16.24 -3.01
N VAL A 19 -2.06 15.47 -2.73
CA VAL A 19 -1.98 14.01 -2.65
C VAL A 19 -2.04 13.44 -4.07
N THR A 20 -1.06 12.61 -4.41
CA THR A 20 -1.02 11.91 -5.69
C THR A 20 -1.88 10.66 -5.61
N VAL A 21 -2.85 10.53 -6.53
CA VAL A 21 -3.64 9.32 -6.71
C VAL A 21 -2.91 8.40 -7.67
N LEU A 22 -2.57 7.20 -7.21
CA LEU A 22 -1.85 6.19 -7.99
C LEU A 22 -2.78 5.12 -8.56
N ALA A 23 -3.90 4.83 -7.88
CA ALA A 23 -4.96 3.99 -8.42
C ALA A 23 -6.32 4.31 -7.79
N GLN A 24 -7.35 4.26 -8.63
CA GLN A 24 -8.75 4.37 -8.24
C GLN A 24 -9.62 3.49 -9.16
N PRO A 25 -10.72 2.93 -8.65
CA PRO A 25 -11.74 2.31 -9.49
C PRO A 25 -12.45 3.34 -10.39
N ASP A 26 -12.91 2.89 -11.56
CA ASP A 26 -13.68 3.71 -12.48
C ASP A 26 -15.08 3.99 -11.93
N ASN A 27 -15.59 5.20 -12.12
CA ASN A 27 -16.95 5.61 -11.76
C ASN A 27 -17.31 5.57 -10.25
N TYR A 28 -16.32 5.52 -9.35
CA TYR A 28 -16.53 5.63 -7.90
C TYR A 28 -15.77 6.83 -7.30
N ASP A 29 -16.37 7.50 -6.30
CA ASP A 29 -15.70 8.50 -5.45
C ASP A 29 -14.85 7.83 -4.37
N GLU A 30 -13.98 6.90 -4.79
CA GLU A 30 -13.10 6.14 -3.90
C GLU A 30 -11.68 6.09 -4.48
N VAL A 31 -10.68 6.23 -3.61
CA VAL A 31 -9.27 6.01 -3.93
C VAL A 31 -8.71 4.90 -3.07
N ARG A 32 -7.86 4.07 -3.68
CA ARG A 32 -7.32 2.86 -3.06
C ARG A 32 -5.81 2.83 -3.02
N TYR A 33 -5.15 3.68 -3.80
CA TYR A 33 -3.71 3.83 -3.76
C TYR A 33 -3.34 5.30 -3.89
N ILE A 34 -2.76 5.86 -2.83
CA ILE A 34 -2.34 7.27 -2.75
C ILE A 34 -0.94 7.41 -2.18
N HIS A 35 -0.26 8.46 -2.59
CA HIS A 35 1.07 8.82 -2.10
C HIS A 35 1.15 10.33 -1.89
N GLY A 36 1.96 10.78 -0.93
CA GLY A 36 2.19 12.19 -0.70
C GLY A 36 3.33 12.47 0.25
N ASN A 37 3.68 13.75 0.36
CA ASN A 37 4.71 14.22 1.27
C ASN A 37 4.08 14.78 2.54
N LEU A 38 4.71 14.53 3.68
CA LEU A 38 4.37 15.16 4.95
C LEU A 38 5.64 15.54 5.71
N GLY A 39 5.88 16.85 5.84
CA GLY A 39 7.12 17.38 6.43
C GLY A 39 8.35 16.95 5.64
N ARG A 40 9.28 16.26 6.32
CA ARG A 40 10.52 15.73 5.71
C ARG A 40 10.39 14.29 5.22
N GLY A 41 9.20 13.70 5.29
CA GLY A 41 8.94 12.32 4.91
C GLY A 41 7.85 12.19 3.87
N THR A 42 7.57 10.95 3.51
CA THR A 42 6.50 10.57 2.58
C THR A 42 5.56 9.60 3.27
N PHE A 43 4.30 9.57 2.83
CA PHE A 43 3.35 8.53 3.19
C PHE A 43 2.79 7.88 1.94
N THR A 44 2.40 6.62 2.09
CA THR A 44 1.70 5.87 1.06
C THR A 44 0.59 5.07 1.73
N PHE A 45 -0.61 5.12 1.16
CA PHE A 45 -1.69 4.20 1.51
C PHE A 45 -1.98 3.35 0.28
N LEU A 46 -1.89 2.04 0.44
CA LEU A 46 -2.27 1.04 -0.55
C LEU A 46 -3.29 0.12 0.12
N SER A 47 -4.53 0.15 -0.35
CA SER A 47 -5.62 -0.67 0.19
C SER A 47 -5.36 -2.15 -0.06
N GLY A 48 -5.71 -2.99 0.89
CA GLY A 48 -5.52 -4.43 0.82
C GLY A 48 -4.84 -4.94 2.09
N HIS A 49 -4.82 -6.27 2.24
CA HIS A 49 -4.14 -6.92 3.34
C HIS A 49 -2.75 -7.37 2.89
N ASP A 50 -2.72 -8.47 2.15
CA ASP A 50 -1.52 -9.05 1.54
C ASP A 50 -1.81 -9.22 0.05
N PRO A 51 -0.91 -8.77 -0.86
CA PRO A 51 -1.10 -8.96 -2.30
C PRO A 51 -1.14 -10.42 -2.76
N GLU A 52 -0.68 -11.35 -1.95
CA GLU A 52 -0.70 -12.79 -2.24
C GLU A 52 -1.71 -13.54 -1.35
N ASP A 53 -2.31 -12.86 -0.37
CA ASP A 53 -3.39 -13.37 0.48
C ASP A 53 -4.46 -12.29 0.74
N TYR A 54 -5.35 -12.13 -0.25
CA TYR A 54 -6.39 -11.10 -0.25
C TYR A 54 -7.53 -11.34 0.75
N GLN A 55 -7.76 -12.59 1.15
CA GLN A 55 -8.93 -12.98 1.97
C GLN A 55 -8.58 -13.33 3.41
N HIS A 56 -7.30 -13.26 3.78
CA HIS A 56 -6.74 -13.61 5.10
C HIS A 56 -7.74 -13.49 6.25
N MET A 57 -8.22 -14.63 6.70
CA MET A 57 -9.19 -14.72 7.78
C MET A 57 -8.49 -14.72 9.13
N VAL A 58 -9.25 -14.36 10.17
CA VAL A 58 -8.73 -14.47 11.54
C VAL A 58 -8.39 -15.94 11.83
N ASN A 59 -7.15 -16.18 12.26
CA ASN A 59 -6.52 -17.47 12.53
C ASN A 59 -5.92 -18.20 11.31
N ASP A 60 -5.95 -17.62 10.11
CA ASP A 60 -5.19 -18.18 8.98
C ASP A 60 -3.69 -18.12 9.29
N PRO A 61 -2.91 -19.11 8.83
CA PRO A 61 -1.45 -19.07 8.98
C PRO A 61 -0.89 -17.85 8.24
N PRO A 62 0.21 -17.25 8.71
CA PRO A 62 0.85 -16.14 8.01
C PRO A 62 1.30 -16.56 6.62
N THR A 63 1.27 -15.62 5.67
CA THR A 63 1.74 -15.84 4.30
C THR A 63 3.19 -16.32 4.29
N ASP A 64 3.43 -17.49 3.68
CA ASP A 64 4.79 -17.99 3.46
C ASP A 64 5.43 -17.31 2.25
N LEU A 65 6.21 -16.26 2.52
CA LEU A 65 6.90 -15.48 1.49
C LEU A 65 7.85 -16.30 0.60
N SER A 66 8.31 -17.47 1.06
CA SER A 66 9.19 -18.33 0.27
C SER A 66 8.49 -18.86 -1.00
N LEU A 67 7.16 -19.02 -0.94
CA LEU A 67 6.33 -19.43 -2.07
C LEU A 67 6.11 -18.30 -3.09
N HIS A 68 6.36 -17.04 -2.71
CA HIS A 68 6.04 -15.84 -3.48
C HIS A 68 7.29 -15.01 -3.87
N LYS A 69 8.45 -15.67 -4.05
CA LYS A 69 9.73 -15.04 -4.42
C LYS A 69 9.67 -14.10 -5.64
N HIS A 70 8.70 -14.34 -6.53
CA HIS A 70 8.49 -13.56 -7.75
C HIS A 70 7.11 -12.91 -7.85
N SER A 71 6.45 -12.67 -6.71
CA SER A 71 5.17 -11.95 -6.66
C SER A 71 5.26 -10.58 -7.35
N PRO A 72 4.35 -10.27 -8.29
CA PRO A 72 4.25 -8.93 -8.85
C PRO A 72 3.72 -7.92 -7.82
N GLY A 73 2.81 -8.33 -6.93
CA GLY A 73 2.22 -7.45 -5.92
C GLY A 73 3.23 -6.99 -4.87
N TYR A 74 4.04 -7.90 -4.32
CA TYR A 74 5.12 -7.49 -3.42
C TYR A 74 6.18 -6.64 -4.11
N ARG A 75 6.53 -6.92 -5.38
CA ARG A 75 7.46 -6.07 -6.14
C ARG A 75 6.95 -4.66 -6.33
N LEU A 76 5.65 -4.48 -6.54
CA LEU A 76 5.04 -3.15 -6.64
C LEU A 76 5.29 -2.34 -5.36
N ILE A 77 5.06 -2.95 -4.19
CA ILE A 77 5.28 -2.33 -2.88
C ILE A 77 6.77 -2.04 -2.66
N LEU A 78 7.63 -3.02 -2.88
CA LEU A 78 9.06 -2.88 -2.66
C LEU A 78 9.66 -1.77 -3.54
N ASN A 79 9.40 -1.82 -4.83
CA ASN A 79 10.04 -0.92 -5.79
C ASN A 79 9.53 0.51 -5.71
N ASN A 80 8.23 0.71 -5.44
CA ASN A 80 7.63 2.04 -5.48
C ASN A 80 7.47 2.68 -4.09
N ILE A 81 7.48 1.89 -3.02
CA ILE A 81 7.20 2.39 -1.66
C ILE A 81 8.41 2.21 -0.75
N LEU A 82 8.86 0.97 -0.55
CA LEU A 82 9.84 0.68 0.49
C LEU A 82 11.28 1.04 0.10
N PHE A 83 11.73 0.71 -1.11
CA PHE A 83 13.08 1.07 -1.56
C PHE A 83 13.29 2.58 -1.70
N PRO A 84 12.34 3.37 -2.23
CA PRO A 84 12.46 4.83 -2.23
C PRO A 84 12.47 5.44 -0.82
N ALA A 85 11.74 4.85 0.14
CA ALA A 85 11.72 5.30 1.53
C ALA A 85 12.96 4.88 2.34
N ALA A 86 13.73 3.90 1.88
CA ALA A 86 14.90 3.40 2.58
C ALA A 86 16.08 4.37 2.44
N LYS A 87 16.72 4.70 3.57
CA LYS A 87 17.99 5.44 3.55
C LYS A 87 19.07 4.56 2.93
N LYS A 88 19.65 5.01 1.81
CA LYS A 88 20.79 4.31 1.20
C LYS A 88 21.93 4.23 2.21
N LYS A 89 22.45 3.02 2.45
CA LYS A 89 23.71 2.85 3.17
C LYS A 89 24.83 3.43 2.32
N GLU A 90 25.65 4.29 2.91
CA GLU A 90 26.89 4.74 2.28
C GLU A 90 27.79 3.53 2.04
N ARG A 91 28.31 3.42 0.82
CA ARG A 91 29.27 2.39 0.48
C ARG A 91 30.61 2.79 1.11
N LYS A 92 31.25 1.87 1.82
CA LYS A 92 32.64 2.05 2.22
C LYS A 92 33.47 2.09 0.92
N THR A 93 34.02 3.26 0.61
CA THR A 93 35.10 3.43 -0.37
C THR A 93 36.43 3.14 0.31
#